data_AF-A0A2H4ZWC8-F1
#
_entry.id   AF-A0A2H4ZWC8-F1
#
_cell.length_a   1.000
_cell.length_b   1.000
_cell.length_c   1.000
_cell.angle_alpha   90.00
_cell.angle_beta   90.00
_cell.angle_gamma   90.00
#
_symmetry.space_group_name_H-M   'P 1'
#
loop_
_entity.id
_entity.type
_entity.pdbx_description
1 polymer ?
#
loop_
_entity_poly.entity_id
_entity_poly.type
_entity_poly.pdbx_seq_one_letter_code
_entity_poly.pdbx_strand_id
1 'polypeptide(L)'
;MPRTRECDYCGADIEPGTGTMFVHKDGATTHFCSSKCENNADLGREARNLEWTDTARGDAGEDEAEAEEVEADADEAEAEAEAAADEADEEAEEAEA
;
A
#
# COMPACT_ATOMS: atom_id res chain seq x y z
N MET A 1 23.16 0.49 27.33
CA MET A 1 22.30 -0.59 26.81
C MET A 1 22.29 -0.51 25.30
N PRO A 2 22.43 -1.65 24.58
CA PRO A 2 22.28 -1.66 23.13
C PRO A 2 20.85 -1.26 22.77
N ARG A 3 20.71 -0.47 21.70
CA ARG A 3 19.41 -0.06 21.18
C ARG A 3 19.04 -1.02 20.06
N THR A 4 17.87 -1.62 20.14
CA THR A 4 17.27 -2.35 19.02
C THR A 4 16.71 -1.34 18.02
N ARG A 5 16.74 -1.70 16.74
CA ARG A 5 16.15 -0.94 15.63
C ARG A 5 15.43 -1.93 14.73
N GLU A 6 14.39 -1.48 14.06
CA GLU A 6 13.71 -2.28 13.06
C GLU A 6 14.41 -2.17 11.70
N CYS A 7 14.28 -3.21 10.89
CA CYS A 7 14.69 -3.22 9.49
C CYS A 7 13.64 -2.49 8.66
N ASP A 8 14.05 -1.38 8.04
CA ASP A 8 13.18 -0.55 7.19
C ASP A 8 12.68 -1.29 5.93
N TYR A 9 13.17 -2.50 5.66
CA TYR A 9 12.73 -3.35 4.56
C TYR A 9 11.78 -4.46 5.00
N CYS A 10 12.23 -5.40 5.86
CA CYS A 10 11.43 -6.59 6.16
C CYS A 10 10.62 -6.49 7.46
N GLY A 11 10.74 -5.41 8.23
CA GLY A 11 10.05 -5.21 9.51
C GLY A 11 10.62 -5.98 10.70
N ALA A 12 11.68 -6.76 10.51
CA ALA A 12 12.31 -7.53 11.59
C ALA A 12 13.29 -6.70 12.43
N ASP A 13 13.47 -7.04 13.70
CA ASP A 13 14.50 -6.42 14.57
C ASP A 13 15.93 -6.66 14.03
N ILE A 14 16.73 -5.60 14.02
CA ILE A 14 18.16 -5.63 13.71
C ILE A 14 18.95 -5.91 14.99
N GLU A 15 19.68 -7.02 14.99
CA GLU A 15 20.62 -7.37 16.07
C GLU A 15 21.67 -6.25 16.25
N PRO A 16 21.87 -5.71 17.47
CA PRO A 16 22.80 -4.61 17.70
C PRO A 16 24.23 -4.90 17.22
N GLY A 17 24.78 -4.02 16.39
CA GLY A 17 26.10 -4.19 15.79
C GLY A 17 26.12 -5.04 14.52
N THR A 18 24.95 -5.39 14.00
CA THR A 18 24.75 -6.09 12.71
C THR A 18 23.94 -5.22 11.75
N GLY A 19 23.89 -5.60 10.48
CA GLY A 19 23.15 -4.90 9.44
C GLY A 19 23.96 -3.81 8.74
N THR A 20 23.34 -3.19 7.74
CA THR A 20 23.93 -2.13 6.91
C THR A 20 23.00 -0.92 6.88
N MET A 21 23.57 0.28 6.97
CA MET A 21 22.85 1.53 6.76
C MET A 21 23.13 2.01 5.33
N PHE A 22 22.10 2.04 4.50
CA PHE A 22 22.17 2.58 3.15
C PHE A 22 21.65 4.02 3.16
N VAL A 23 22.45 4.95 2.62
CA VAL A 23 22.07 6.37 2.50
C VAL A 23 21.81 6.66 1.03
N HIS A 24 20.57 7.04 0.73
CA HIS A 24 20.12 7.40 -0.60
C HIS A 24 20.68 8.77 -1.03
N LYS A 25 20.60 9.06 -2.32
CA LYS A 25 21.14 10.31 -2.90
C LYS A 25 20.42 11.56 -2.39
N ASP A 26 19.15 11.44 -2.01
CA ASP A 26 18.32 12.49 -1.40
C ASP A 26 18.59 12.67 0.10
N GLY A 27 19.40 11.79 0.71
CA GLY A 27 19.71 11.79 2.14
C GLY A 27 18.78 10.92 2.98
N ALA A 28 17.78 10.25 2.39
CA ALA A 28 17.00 9.25 3.09
C ALA A 28 17.90 8.09 3.54
N THR A 29 17.59 7.48 4.67
CA THR A 29 18.39 6.39 5.23
C THR A 29 17.52 5.15 5.39
N THR A 30 18.02 4.01 4.91
CA THR A 30 17.38 2.69 5.03
C THR A 30 18.32 1.75 5.77
N HIS A 31 17.85 1.13 6.83
CA HIS A 31 18.58 0.15 7.63
C HIS A 31 18.13 -1.25 7.23
N PHE A 32 19.10 -2.06 6.81
CA PHE A 32 18.89 -3.45 6.45
C PHE A 32 19.44 -4.38 7.53
N CYS A 33 18.66 -5.39 7.92
CA CYS A 33 19.11 -6.42 8.85
C CYS A 33 20.13 -7.39 8.21
N SER A 34 20.08 -7.57 6.89
CA SER A 34 20.89 -8.54 6.16
C SER A 34 21.00 -8.24 4.67
N SER A 35 22.01 -8.84 4.03
CA SER A 35 22.22 -8.76 2.58
C SER A 35 21.05 -9.32 1.77
N LYS A 36 20.23 -10.21 2.33
CA LYS A 36 19.01 -10.67 1.66
C LYS A 36 18.06 -9.50 1.40
N CYS A 37 17.92 -8.58 2.35
CA CYS A 37 17.05 -7.41 2.21
C CYS A 37 17.66 -6.41 1.22
N GLU A 38 18.96 -6.13 1.33
CA GLU A 38 19.70 -5.27 0.39
C GLU A 38 19.51 -5.74 -1.05
N ASN A 39 19.78 -7.02 -1.33
CA ASN A 39 19.66 -7.55 -2.69
C ASN A 39 18.21 -7.54 -3.21
N ASN A 40 17.19 -7.75 -2.37
CA ASN A 40 15.81 -7.66 -2.87
C ASN A 40 15.39 -6.21 -3.15
N ALA A 41 15.87 -5.25 -2.35
CA ALA A 41 15.69 -3.83 -2.64
C ALA A 41 16.39 -3.43 -3.94
N ASP A 42 17.62 -3.90 -4.18
CA ASP A 42 18.37 -3.66 -5.43
C ASP A 42 17.69 -4.28 -6.67
N LEU A 43 16.97 -5.39 -6.49
CA LEU A 43 16.13 -6.00 -7.53
C LEU A 43 14.82 -5.24 -7.78
N GLY A 44 14.54 -4.15 -7.05
CA GLY A 44 13.32 -3.37 -7.16
C GLY A 44 12.09 -4.10 -6.61
N ARG A 45 12.27 -5.07 -5.71
CA ARG A 45 11.15 -5.78 -5.07
C ARG A 45 10.73 -5.03 -3.83
N GLU A 46 9.46 -4.68 -3.77
CA GLU A 46 8.86 -4.06 -2.60
C GLU A 46 8.57 -5.11 -1.52
N ALA A 47 8.86 -4.78 -0.26
CA ALA A 47 8.74 -5.73 0.84
C ALA A 47 7.31 -6.22 1.07
N ARG A 48 6.31 -5.33 0.98
CA ARG A 48 4.87 -5.64 1.08
C ARG A 48 4.41 -6.75 0.13
N ASN A 49 5.07 -6.88 -1.02
CA ASN A 49 4.74 -7.89 -2.03
C ASN A 49 5.43 -9.24 -1.77
N LEU A 50 6.18 -9.38 -0.68
CA LEU A 50 6.95 -10.58 -0.35
C LEU A 50 6.42 -11.21 0.95
N GLU A 51 5.67 -12.31 0.82
CA GLU A 51 5.00 -13.04 1.91
C GLU A 51 5.91 -13.46 3.10
N TRP A 52 7.23 -13.50 2.88
CA TRP A 52 8.19 -13.87 3.92
C TRP A 52 8.55 -12.70 4.85
N THR A 53 8.30 -11.46 4.44
CA THR A 53 8.58 -10.26 5.23
C THR A 53 7.50 -10.06 6.29
N ASP A 54 7.89 -9.48 7.43
CA ASP A 54 6.92 -9.20 8.49
C ASP A 54 6.05 -8.00 8.11
N THR A 55 6.57 -7.09 7.29
CA THR A 55 5.79 -6.03 6.62
C THR A 55 4.62 -6.61 5.82
N ALA A 56 4.86 -7.53 4.90
CA ALA A 56 3.77 -8.15 4.11
C ALA A 56 2.73 -8.89 4.98
N ARG A 57 3.15 -9.46 6.12
CA ARG A 57 2.23 -10.12 7.06
C ARG A 57 1.41 -9.13 7.89
N GLY A 58 1.90 -7.90 8.06
CA GLY A 58 1.19 -6.80 8.70
C GLY A 58 0.21 -6.11 7.76
N ASP A 59 0.67 -5.77 6.54
CA ASP A 59 -0.07 -4.99 5.53
C ASP A 59 -1.12 -5.80 4.76
N ALA A 60 -1.12 -7.14 4.82
CA ALA A 60 -2.08 -7.96 4.06
C ALA A 60 -3.56 -7.61 4.34
N GLY A 61 -3.86 -7.01 5.50
CA GLY A 61 -5.21 -6.53 5.81
C GLY A 61 -5.51 -5.09 5.38
N GLU A 62 -4.50 -4.28 5.05
CA GLU A 62 -4.66 -2.87 4.68
C GLU A 62 -4.84 -2.70 3.16
N ASP A 63 -4.10 -3.45 2.34
CA ASP A 63 -4.25 -3.47 0.87
C ASP A 63 -5.62 -4.06 0.45
N GLU A 64 -6.13 -5.07 1.16
CA GLU A 64 -7.47 -5.62 0.91
C GLU A 64 -8.57 -4.62 1.30
N ALA A 65 -8.39 -3.90 2.41
CA ALA A 65 -9.32 -2.85 2.81
C ALA A 65 -9.34 -1.70 1.79
N GLU A 66 -8.17 -1.24 1.33
CA GLU A 66 -8.03 -0.16 0.34
C GLU A 66 -8.66 -0.55 -1.00
N ALA A 67 -8.55 -1.81 -1.40
CA ALA A 67 -9.24 -2.31 -2.59
C ALA A 67 -10.76 -2.34 -2.39
N GLU A 68 -11.25 -2.84 -1.25
CA GLU A 68 -12.69 -2.90 -0.96
C GLU A 68 -13.34 -1.51 -0.89
N GLU A 69 -12.65 -0.50 -0.33
CA GLU A 69 -13.16 0.87 -0.27
C GLU A 69 -13.16 1.59 -1.63
N VAL A 70 -12.21 1.30 -2.51
CA VAL A 70 -12.20 1.83 -3.90
C VAL A 70 -13.31 1.22 -4.75
N GLU A 71 -13.56 -0.09 -4.60
CA GLU A 71 -14.66 -0.76 -5.30
C GLU A 71 -16.03 -0.26 -4.80
N ALA A 72 -16.17 0.03 -3.51
CA ALA A 72 -17.38 0.62 -2.94
C ALA A 72 -17.65 2.06 -3.43
N ASP A 73 -16.61 2.90 -3.54
CA ASP A 73 -16.72 4.26 -4.07
C ASP A 73 -17.09 4.25 -5.56
N ALA A 74 -16.59 3.26 -6.31
CA ALA A 74 -16.95 3.07 -7.72
C ALA A 74 -18.42 2.63 -7.90
N ASP A 75 -18.90 1.67 -7.11
CA ASP A 75 -20.30 1.20 -7.17
C ASP A 75 -21.28 2.32 -6.79
N GLU A 76 -20.93 3.17 -5.80
CA GLU A 76 -21.72 4.35 -5.44
C GLU A 76 -21.76 5.38 -6.59
N ALA A 77 -20.60 5.61 -7.26
CA ALA A 77 -20.49 6.51 -8.40
C ALA A 77 -21.29 6.06 -9.63
N GLU A 78 -21.40 4.75 -9.86
CA GLU A 78 -22.26 4.22 -10.91
C GLU A 78 -23.75 4.42 -10.54
N ALA A 79 -24.12 4.11 -9.29
CA ALA A 79 -25.48 4.25 -8.75
C ALA A 79 -26.04 5.69 -8.82
N GLU A 80 -25.21 6.70 -8.55
CA GLU A 80 -25.62 8.10 -8.66
C GLU A 80 -25.76 8.56 -10.13
N ALA A 81 -24.91 8.03 -11.03
CA ALA A 81 -24.96 8.36 -12.44
C ALA A 81 -26.20 7.78 -13.13
N GLU A 82 -26.57 6.54 -12.79
CA GLU A 82 -27.77 5.89 -13.32
C GLU A 82 -29.06 6.52 -12.77
N ALA A 83 -29.10 6.89 -11.49
CA ALA A 83 -30.23 7.64 -10.93
C ALA A 83 -30.40 9.02 -11.60
N ALA A 84 -29.32 9.75 -11.84
CA ALA A 84 -29.37 11.03 -12.54
C ALA A 84 -29.83 10.92 -14.00
N ALA A 85 -29.55 9.78 -14.66
CA ALA A 85 -30.01 9.52 -16.02
C ALA A 85 -31.50 9.18 -16.07
N ASP A 86 -32.00 8.39 -15.12
CA ASP A 86 -33.42 8.02 -15.01
C ASP A 86 -34.30 9.26 -14.73
N GLU A 87 -33.88 10.12 -13.80
CA GLU A 87 -34.57 11.38 -13.49
C GLU A 87 -34.59 12.33 -14.70
N ALA A 88 -33.52 12.36 -15.50
CA ALA A 88 -33.46 13.20 -16.70
C ALA A 88 -34.35 12.68 -17.84
N ASP A 89 -34.54 11.37 -17.95
CA ASP A 89 -35.47 10.75 -18.91
C ASP A 89 -36.92 11.04 -18.49
N GLU A 90 -37.24 10.92 -17.19
CA GLU A 90 -38.55 11.25 -16.63
C GLU A 90 -38.90 12.74 -16.83
N GLU A 91 -37.97 13.67 -16.57
CA GLU A 91 -38.20 15.11 -16.82
C GLU A 91 -38.36 15.44 -18.31
N ALA A 92 -37.73 14.69 -19.22
CA ALA A 92 -37.90 14.86 -20.65
C ALA A 92 -39.28 14.36 -21.11
N GLU A 93 -39.73 13.21 -20.62
CA GLU A 93 -41.06 12.66 -20.92
C GLU A 93 -42.19 13.58 -20.40
N GLU A 94 -42.05 14.19 -19.23
CA GLU A 94 -43.05 15.13 -18.70
C GLU A 94 -43.10 16.48 -19.45
N ALA A 95 -42.01 16.92 -20.08
CA ALA A 95 -41.94 18.17 -20.84
C ALA A 95 -42.55 18.08 -22.25
N GLU A 96 -42.69 16.87 -22.80
CA GLU A 96 -43.27 16.61 -24.13
C GLU A 96 -44.79 16.31 -24.10
N ALA A 97 -45.41 16.27 -22.92
CA ALA A 97 -46.85 16.03 -22.68
C ALA A 97 -47.70 17.31 -22.55
#